data_AF-A0A6F8XW42-F1
#
_entry.id   AF-A0A6F8XW42-F1
#
_cell.length_a   1.000
_cell.length_b   1.000
_cell.length_c   1.000
_cell.angle_alpha   90.00
_cell.angle_beta   90.00
_cell.angle_gamma   90.00
#
_symmetry.space_group_name_H-M   'P 1'
#
loop_
_entity.id
_entity.type
_entity.pdbx_description
1 polymer ?
#
loop_
_entity_poly.entity_id
_entity_poly.type
_entity_poly.pdbx_seq_one_letter_code
_entity_poly.pdbx_strand_id
1 'polypeptide(L)'
;MRRRRAFAVALGTVLVLSFGLAGPAAAIPTDPSSPCLEQAFGNLKASSTNVAAGAPVALSWDTPKVANCPTLKYELETRLFGETLEANYPIQPNSSKTLSPAVNTLVILNATMGPGAKKPLDSISVAVTRTSADGRMEIVIDSSTDKALFLWAIDQPKTTIRLRDNVNLDLSYRDQLYIAEGVHILGNRGSTNPGPRIYTTTKPKRLFMIGRYLSGDGVRISGIRLDGGETAIADNGDPAPIGIAVHASVNVAIENNEIYGWAGAGVEVSDQIEGRANKLNLDNPSGVLVRDNFIHHNQHKRKFGYGVVVGTTRTQRSSRTSSTTTGTRSPRTACPAPGTSRTATSCCNTEASTPGRPTHTSSTCTAPNPAGPSTSTAATPASTSTSATTPSTTPRETW
;
A
#
# COMPACT_ATOMS: atom_id res chain seq x y z
N MET A 1 -30.15 18.91 21.63
CA MET A 1 -31.02 18.35 20.57
C MET A 1 -30.55 18.86 19.21
N ARG A 2 -29.71 18.10 18.50
CA ARG A 2 -29.16 18.48 17.17
C ARG A 2 -30.06 17.92 16.07
N ARG A 3 -30.67 18.83 15.28
CA ARG A 3 -31.51 18.50 14.12
C ARG A 3 -30.67 17.87 13.01
N ARG A 4 -30.90 16.59 12.73
CA ARG A 4 -30.40 15.91 11.52
C ARG A 4 -31.20 16.45 10.33
N ARG A 5 -30.55 17.13 9.39
CA ARG A 5 -31.12 17.42 8.07
C ARG A 5 -30.80 16.24 7.17
N ALA A 6 -31.84 15.52 6.76
CA ALA A 6 -31.74 14.50 5.72
C ALA A 6 -31.56 15.22 4.37
N PHE A 7 -30.45 14.97 3.70
CA PHE A 7 -30.27 15.33 2.29
C PHE A 7 -30.78 14.16 1.46
N ALA A 8 -31.88 14.39 0.75
CA ALA A 8 -32.35 13.50 -0.31
C ALA A 8 -31.40 13.66 -1.51
N VAL A 9 -30.62 12.63 -1.81
CA VAL A 9 -29.82 12.54 -3.03
C VAL A 9 -30.74 12.00 -4.12
N ALA A 10 -31.14 12.87 -5.05
CA ALA A 10 -31.82 12.45 -6.27
C ALA A 10 -30.79 11.75 -7.18
N LEU A 11 -30.90 10.41 -7.30
CA LEU A 11 -30.20 9.66 -8.35
C LEU A 11 -30.81 10.07 -9.70
N GLY A 12 -30.10 10.95 -10.42
CA GLY A 12 -30.35 11.19 -11.83
C GLY A 12 -29.73 10.08 -12.66
N THR A 13 -30.55 9.12 -13.09
CA THR A 13 -30.15 8.06 -14.02
C THR A 13 -29.90 8.68 -15.39
N VAL A 14 -28.63 8.89 -15.76
CA VAL A 14 -28.24 9.26 -17.12
C VAL A 14 -28.19 7.96 -17.95
N LEU A 15 -29.25 7.72 -18.71
CA LEU A 15 -29.34 6.62 -19.67
C LEU A 15 -28.54 7.00 -20.92
N VAL A 16 -27.29 6.56 -21.01
CA VAL A 16 -26.47 6.70 -22.22
C VAL A 16 -26.91 5.61 -23.22
N LEU A 17 -27.79 5.97 -24.16
CA LEU A 17 -28.10 5.14 -25.33
C LEU A 17 -26.87 5.10 -26.25
N SER A 18 -26.06 4.06 -26.07
CA SER A 18 -24.98 3.71 -26.99
C SER A 18 -25.58 2.94 -28.15
N PHE A 19 -25.85 3.59 -29.27
CA PHE A 19 -26.15 2.90 -30.54
C PHE A 19 -24.85 2.34 -31.13
N GLY A 20 -24.36 1.26 -30.53
CA GLY A 20 -23.39 0.39 -31.18
C GLY A 20 -24.11 -0.45 -32.22
N LEU A 21 -23.70 -0.37 -33.48
CA LEU A 21 -24.09 -1.32 -34.52
C LEU A 21 -23.62 -2.71 -34.07
N ALA A 22 -24.53 -3.47 -33.45
CA ALA A 22 -24.32 -4.86 -33.12
C ALA A 22 -24.25 -5.64 -34.44
N GLY A 23 -23.02 -5.87 -34.92
CA GLY A 23 -22.79 -6.98 -35.84
C GLY A 23 -23.31 -8.26 -35.19
N PRO A 24 -23.87 -9.21 -35.97
CA PRO A 24 -24.32 -10.48 -35.42
C PRO A 24 -23.15 -11.07 -34.62
N ALA A 25 -23.37 -11.28 -33.32
CA ALA A 25 -22.44 -12.03 -32.50
C ALA A 25 -22.39 -13.43 -33.12
N ALA A 26 -21.42 -13.66 -33.98
CA ALA A 26 -21.05 -15.00 -34.38
C ALA A 26 -20.65 -15.68 -33.08
N ALA A 27 -21.49 -16.60 -32.60
CA ALA A 27 -21.13 -17.48 -31.52
C ALA A 27 -19.81 -18.11 -31.94
N ILE A 28 -18.72 -17.73 -31.26
CA ILE A 28 -17.46 -18.44 -31.36
C ILE A 28 -17.85 -19.90 -31.08
N PRO A 29 -17.61 -20.83 -32.02
CA PRO A 29 -17.97 -22.22 -31.83
C PRO A 29 -17.44 -22.62 -30.46
N THR A 30 -18.33 -23.01 -29.55
CA THR A 30 -17.94 -23.60 -28.27
C THR A 30 -17.05 -24.77 -28.64
N ASP A 31 -15.74 -24.59 -28.49
CA ASP A 31 -14.75 -25.62 -28.78
C ASP A 31 -15.23 -26.87 -28.06
N PRO A 32 -15.59 -27.96 -28.77
CA PRO A 32 -16.26 -29.08 -28.15
C PRO A 32 -15.35 -29.58 -27.03
N SER A 33 -15.76 -29.33 -25.79
CA SER A 33 -15.07 -29.79 -24.59
C SER A 33 -14.81 -31.28 -24.78
N SER A 34 -13.54 -31.66 -24.88
CA SER A 34 -13.19 -33.04 -25.17
C SER A 34 -13.94 -33.96 -24.19
N PRO A 35 -14.61 -35.03 -24.67
CA PRO A 35 -15.39 -35.92 -23.80
C PRO A 35 -14.57 -36.48 -22.64
N CYS A 36 -13.25 -36.56 -22.80
CA CYS A 36 -12.32 -36.96 -21.77
C CYS A 36 -12.17 -35.95 -20.61
N LEU A 37 -12.19 -34.64 -20.88
CA LEU A 37 -12.20 -33.62 -19.82
C LEU A 37 -13.53 -33.65 -19.07
N GLU A 38 -14.63 -33.91 -19.76
CA GLU A 38 -15.94 -33.99 -19.11
C GLU A 38 -16.05 -35.18 -18.16
N GLN A 39 -15.46 -36.31 -18.52
CA GLN A 39 -15.39 -37.50 -17.67
C GLN A 39 -14.34 -37.41 -16.55
N ALA A 40 -13.45 -36.42 -16.57
CA ALA A 40 -12.46 -36.24 -15.53
C ALA A 40 -13.12 -35.72 -14.24
N PHE A 41 -12.83 -36.40 -13.13
CA PHE A 41 -13.17 -35.98 -11.78
C PHE A 41 -11.98 -36.25 -10.86
N GLY A 42 -11.96 -35.57 -9.71
CA GLY A 42 -10.94 -35.78 -8.71
C GLY A 42 -11.34 -35.17 -7.37
N ASN A 43 -10.67 -35.61 -6.31
CA ASN A 43 -10.83 -35.05 -4.98
C ASN A 43 -9.45 -34.64 -4.46
N LEU A 44 -9.35 -33.45 -3.86
CA LEU A 44 -8.14 -32.89 -3.28
C LEU A 44 -8.31 -32.75 -1.77
N LYS A 45 -7.36 -33.30 -1.01
CA LYS A 45 -7.32 -33.21 0.45
C LYS A 45 -6.00 -32.64 0.91
N ALA A 46 -6.02 -31.97 2.05
CA ALA A 46 -4.85 -31.50 2.77
C ALA A 46 -4.82 -32.12 4.17
N SER A 47 -3.63 -32.42 4.68
CA SER A 47 -3.43 -32.90 6.05
C SER A 47 -3.88 -31.88 7.10
N SER A 48 -3.83 -30.59 6.77
CA SER A 48 -4.43 -29.50 7.53
C SER A 48 -4.80 -28.35 6.59
N THR A 49 -5.88 -27.64 6.91
CA THR A 49 -6.27 -26.38 6.26
C THR A 49 -5.85 -25.15 7.06
N ASN A 50 -5.27 -25.34 8.24
CA ASN A 50 -4.74 -24.27 9.10
C ASN A 50 -3.35 -24.67 9.58
N VAL A 51 -2.32 -23.98 9.11
CA VAL A 51 -0.93 -24.28 9.47
C VAL A 51 -0.16 -23.04 9.90
N ALA A 52 0.90 -23.24 10.67
CA ALA A 52 1.92 -22.21 10.82
C ALA A 52 2.63 -22.01 9.46
N ALA A 53 3.11 -20.82 9.18
CA ALA A 53 3.75 -20.59 7.90
C ALA A 53 5.05 -21.35 7.70
N GLY A 54 5.22 -21.86 6.48
CA GLY A 54 6.33 -22.75 6.14
C GLY A 54 6.20 -24.12 6.78
N ALA A 55 5.17 -24.38 7.60
CA ALA A 55 4.92 -25.74 8.07
C ALA A 55 4.47 -26.61 6.90
N PRO A 56 4.93 -27.87 6.84
CA PRO A 56 4.58 -28.77 5.76
C PRO A 56 3.09 -29.15 5.83
N VAL A 57 2.45 -29.13 4.67
CA VAL A 57 1.08 -29.57 4.41
C VAL A 57 1.14 -30.66 3.37
N ALA A 58 0.81 -31.89 3.75
CA ALA A 58 0.69 -32.98 2.81
C ALA A 58 -0.64 -32.83 2.07
N LEU A 59 -0.55 -32.63 0.76
CA LEU A 59 -1.67 -32.73 -0.15
C LEU A 59 -1.75 -34.16 -0.67
N SER A 60 -2.96 -34.69 -0.76
CA SER A 60 -3.25 -35.96 -1.41
C SER A 60 -4.43 -35.78 -2.34
N TRP A 61 -4.41 -36.43 -3.49
CA TRP A 61 -5.53 -36.40 -4.43
C TRP A 61 -5.86 -37.80 -4.91
N ASP A 62 -7.12 -37.99 -5.28
CA ASP A 62 -7.64 -39.18 -5.96
C ASP A 62 -8.22 -38.73 -7.30
N THR A 63 -7.71 -39.30 -8.39
CA THR A 63 -8.05 -38.96 -9.78
C THR A 63 -8.08 -40.24 -10.58
N PRO A 64 -9.23 -40.91 -10.71
CA PRO A 64 -9.30 -42.18 -11.41
C PRO A 64 -8.94 -42.01 -12.87
N LYS A 65 -8.24 -43.02 -13.40
CA LYS A 65 -7.84 -43.06 -14.80
C LYS A 65 -9.10 -43.09 -15.69
N VAL A 66 -9.26 -42.08 -16.53
CA VAL A 66 -10.32 -42.05 -17.54
C VAL A 66 -9.92 -42.97 -18.70
N ALA A 67 -10.75 -43.98 -18.99
CA ALA A 67 -10.50 -44.93 -20.06
C ALA A 67 -10.47 -44.21 -21.42
N ASN A 68 -9.58 -44.65 -22.33
CA ASN A 68 -9.44 -44.11 -23.68
C ASN A 68 -9.04 -42.61 -23.77
N CYS A 69 -8.45 -42.05 -22.70
CA CYS A 69 -8.02 -40.66 -22.64
C CYS A 69 -6.51 -40.52 -22.38
N PRO A 70 -5.63 -41.02 -23.29
CA PRO A 70 -4.18 -41.08 -23.05
C PRO A 70 -3.51 -39.70 -22.97
N THR A 71 -4.16 -38.65 -23.48
CA THR A 71 -3.67 -37.27 -23.47
C THR A 71 -4.13 -36.46 -22.25
N LEU A 72 -5.01 -37.03 -21.41
CA LEU A 72 -5.48 -36.40 -20.19
C LEU A 72 -4.33 -36.36 -19.17
N LYS A 73 -4.03 -35.17 -18.67
CA LYS A 73 -3.04 -34.95 -17.61
C LYS A 73 -3.72 -34.31 -16.41
N TYR A 74 -3.14 -34.52 -15.24
CA TYR A 74 -3.56 -33.83 -14.02
C TYR A 74 -2.44 -32.90 -13.59
N GLU A 75 -2.81 -31.74 -13.07
CA GLU A 75 -1.87 -30.76 -12.54
C GLU A 75 -2.38 -30.12 -11.26
N LEU A 76 -1.46 -29.79 -10.36
CA LEU A 76 -1.74 -28.90 -9.24
C LEU A 76 -1.35 -27.48 -9.62
N GLU A 77 -2.28 -26.56 -9.42
CA GLU A 77 -2.06 -25.13 -9.54
C GLU A 77 -2.18 -24.49 -8.15
N THR A 78 -1.13 -23.82 -7.72
CA THR A 78 -1.17 -23.00 -6.50
C THR A 78 -1.41 -21.56 -6.86
N ARG A 79 -2.47 -20.98 -6.32
CA ARG A 79 -2.81 -19.57 -6.50
C ARG A 79 -2.63 -18.80 -5.22
N LEU A 80 -2.07 -17.61 -5.39
CA LEU A 80 -2.00 -16.57 -4.39
C LEU A 80 -2.74 -15.35 -4.95
N PHE A 81 -3.90 -15.04 -4.36
CA PHE A 81 -4.76 -13.92 -4.79
C PHE A 81 -5.16 -13.96 -6.27
N GLY A 82 -5.37 -15.17 -6.82
CA GLY A 82 -5.73 -15.36 -8.21
C GLY A 82 -4.55 -15.38 -9.18
N GLU A 83 -3.34 -15.02 -8.74
CA GLU A 83 -2.11 -15.21 -9.51
C GLU A 83 -1.55 -16.61 -9.26
N THR A 84 -1.10 -17.27 -10.33
CA THR A 84 -0.45 -18.58 -10.26
C THR A 84 0.98 -18.41 -9.73
N LEU A 85 1.28 -18.96 -8.55
CA LEU A 85 2.58 -18.82 -7.89
C LEU A 85 3.69 -19.64 -8.53
N GLU A 86 3.36 -20.87 -8.92
CA GLU A 86 4.29 -21.83 -9.51
C GLU A 86 3.62 -22.45 -10.73
N ALA A 87 4.38 -22.60 -11.82
CA ALA A 87 3.89 -23.22 -13.03
C ALA A 87 3.35 -24.62 -12.73
N ASN A 88 2.16 -24.91 -13.26
CA ASN A 88 1.41 -26.15 -13.11
C ASN A 88 2.30 -27.38 -12.87
N TYR A 89 2.15 -28.01 -11.69
CA TYR A 89 2.90 -29.21 -11.39
C TYR A 89 2.21 -30.42 -12.02
N PRO A 90 2.81 -31.10 -13.01
CA PRO A 90 2.25 -32.35 -13.48
C PRO A 90 2.28 -33.36 -12.34
N ILE A 91 1.15 -34.03 -12.10
CA ILE A 91 1.01 -35.00 -11.03
C ILE A 91 0.62 -36.37 -11.58
N GLN A 92 1.07 -37.42 -10.89
CA GLN A 92 0.58 -38.78 -11.13
C GLN A 92 -0.77 -38.98 -10.45
N PRO A 93 -1.66 -39.80 -11.02
CA PRO A 93 -2.90 -40.19 -10.35
C PRO A 93 -2.67 -40.77 -8.96
N ASN A 94 -3.58 -40.47 -8.04
CA ASN A 94 -3.67 -41.11 -6.71
C ASN A 94 -2.38 -41.00 -5.90
N SER A 95 -1.83 -39.77 -5.86
CA SER A 95 -0.52 -39.49 -5.28
C SER A 95 -0.62 -38.37 -4.23
N SER A 96 0.53 -37.99 -3.69
CA SER A 96 0.64 -36.93 -2.68
C SER A 96 1.83 -36.02 -2.96
N LYS A 97 1.74 -34.77 -2.48
CA LYS A 97 2.82 -33.79 -2.52
C LYS A 97 2.79 -32.97 -1.25
N THR A 98 3.96 -32.72 -0.66
CA THR A 98 4.06 -31.80 0.47
C THR A 98 4.29 -30.38 -0.04
N LEU A 99 3.49 -29.43 0.43
CA LEU A 99 3.69 -27.99 0.25
C LEU A 99 4.11 -27.37 1.58
N SER A 100 4.84 -26.26 1.56
CA SER A 100 5.17 -25.49 2.77
C SER A 100 4.70 -24.04 2.58
N PRO A 101 3.37 -23.78 2.64
CA PRO A 101 2.83 -22.48 2.28
C PRO A 101 3.30 -21.41 3.28
N ALA A 102 3.86 -20.32 2.76
CA ALA A 102 4.25 -19.15 3.56
C ALA A 102 3.08 -18.21 3.86
N VAL A 103 1.98 -18.35 3.11
CA VAL A 103 0.78 -17.50 3.12
C VAL A 103 -0.45 -18.31 2.74
N ASN A 104 -1.64 -17.73 2.98
CA ASN A 104 -2.90 -18.32 2.53
C ASN A 104 -2.82 -18.69 1.06
N THR A 105 -2.92 -19.99 0.77
CA THR A 105 -2.71 -20.54 -0.57
C THR A 105 -3.97 -21.30 -0.99
N LEU A 106 -4.48 -20.98 -2.18
CA LEU A 106 -5.52 -21.78 -2.83
C LEU A 106 -4.83 -22.81 -3.71
N VAL A 107 -5.10 -24.10 -3.49
CA VAL A 107 -4.61 -25.18 -4.34
C VAL A 107 -5.76 -25.69 -5.17
N ILE A 108 -5.58 -25.72 -6.48
CA ILE A 108 -6.58 -26.19 -7.44
C ILE A 108 -6.02 -27.43 -8.13
N LEU A 109 -6.76 -28.53 -8.06
CA LEU A 109 -6.52 -29.73 -8.84
C LEU A 109 -7.20 -29.56 -10.20
N ASN A 110 -6.45 -29.64 -11.27
CA ASN A 110 -6.96 -29.48 -12.62
C ASN A 110 -6.71 -30.73 -13.48
N ALA A 111 -7.64 -31.01 -14.38
CA ALA A 111 -7.41 -31.86 -15.55
C ALA A 111 -7.07 -30.98 -16.75
N THR A 112 -6.08 -31.39 -17.55
CA THR A 112 -5.69 -30.69 -18.78
C THR A 112 -5.65 -31.64 -19.98
N MET A 113 -5.93 -31.10 -21.16
CA MET A 113 -5.90 -31.82 -22.42
C MET A 113 -5.40 -30.96 -23.56
N GLY A 114 -4.24 -31.30 -24.12
CA GLY A 114 -3.65 -30.50 -25.18
C GLY A 114 -3.31 -29.07 -24.74
N PRO A 115 -3.02 -28.17 -25.70
CA PRO A 115 -2.65 -26.79 -25.41
C PRO A 115 -3.90 -25.96 -25.08
N GLY A 116 -4.18 -25.78 -23.80
CA GLY A 116 -5.12 -24.77 -23.30
C GLY A 116 -6.44 -25.30 -22.73
N ALA A 117 -6.85 -26.53 -23.04
CA ALA A 117 -8.07 -27.08 -22.43
C ALA A 117 -7.79 -27.53 -20.99
N LYS A 118 -8.50 -26.93 -20.04
CA LYS A 118 -8.30 -27.11 -18.59
C LYS A 118 -9.64 -27.12 -17.87
N LYS A 119 -9.83 -28.08 -16.95
CA LYS A 119 -11.02 -28.21 -16.10
C LYS A 119 -10.60 -28.31 -14.63
N PRO A 120 -11.02 -27.37 -13.76
CA PRO A 120 -10.82 -27.53 -12.32
C PRO A 120 -11.69 -28.69 -11.82
N LEU A 121 -11.08 -29.61 -11.07
CA LEU A 121 -11.73 -30.79 -10.53
C LEU A 121 -12.11 -30.59 -9.06
N ASP A 122 -11.20 -30.01 -8.28
CA ASP A 122 -11.39 -29.71 -6.86
C ASP A 122 -10.46 -28.58 -6.43
N SER A 123 -10.74 -27.95 -5.28
CA SER A 123 -9.89 -26.92 -4.72
C SER A 123 -9.91 -26.93 -3.19
N ILE A 124 -8.78 -26.59 -2.59
CA ILE A 124 -8.65 -26.45 -1.13
C ILE A 124 -7.89 -25.19 -0.77
N SER A 125 -8.39 -24.46 0.22
CA SER A 125 -7.71 -23.30 0.80
C SER A 125 -6.93 -23.74 2.02
N VAL A 126 -5.63 -23.45 2.02
CA VAL A 126 -4.76 -23.64 3.18
C VAL A 126 -4.49 -22.27 3.80
N ALA A 127 -5.11 -22.02 4.95
CA ALA A 127 -4.88 -20.83 5.74
C ALA A 127 -3.57 -20.96 6.52
N VAL A 128 -2.80 -19.89 6.51
CA VAL A 128 -1.52 -19.78 7.17
C VAL A 128 -1.61 -18.78 8.30
N THR A 129 -1.34 -19.24 9.51
CA THR A 129 -1.24 -18.41 10.70
C THR A 129 0.20 -17.93 10.85
N ARG A 130 0.39 -16.61 10.79
CA ARG A 130 1.60 -15.92 11.27
C ARG A 130 1.14 -14.83 12.20
N THR A 131 1.51 -14.94 13.46
CA THR A 131 1.28 -13.87 14.42
C THR A 131 2.59 -13.61 15.11
N SER A 132 3.16 -12.42 14.93
CA SER A 132 4.30 -11.98 15.71
C SER A 132 3.87 -11.71 17.16
N ALA A 133 4.84 -11.58 18.05
CA ALA A 133 4.59 -11.38 19.49
C ALA A 133 3.70 -10.16 19.81
N ASP A 134 3.62 -9.19 18.90
CA ASP A 134 2.78 -7.98 18.99
C ASP A 134 1.40 -8.14 18.34
N GLY A 135 1.00 -9.35 17.97
CA GLY A 135 -0.32 -9.64 17.39
C GLY A 135 -0.44 -9.30 15.90
N ARG A 136 0.66 -8.97 15.24
CA ARG A 136 0.68 -8.58 13.81
C ARG A 136 0.88 -9.78 12.91
N MET A 137 0.41 -9.71 11.68
CA MET A 137 0.76 -10.73 10.69
C MET A 137 2.23 -10.55 10.31
N GLU A 138 3.07 -11.55 10.49
CA GLU A 138 4.45 -11.49 10.01
C GLU A 138 4.53 -12.07 8.59
N ILE A 139 5.34 -11.52 7.71
CA ILE A 139 5.63 -12.06 6.38
C ILE A 139 7.12 -11.91 6.14
N VAL A 140 7.78 -12.98 5.70
CA VAL A 140 9.20 -12.93 5.32
C VAL A 140 9.28 -13.03 3.80
N ILE A 141 10.03 -12.10 3.19
CA ILE A 141 10.39 -12.08 1.78
C ILE A 141 11.83 -12.59 1.71
N ASP A 142 11.98 -13.81 1.21
CA ASP A 142 13.23 -14.57 1.25
C ASP A 142 13.94 -14.57 -0.11
N SER A 143 13.18 -14.34 -1.19
CA SER A 143 13.65 -14.34 -2.57
C SER A 143 13.22 -13.08 -3.32
N SER A 144 14.04 -12.65 -4.28
CA SER A 144 13.69 -11.61 -5.26
C SER A 144 12.48 -11.99 -6.14
N THR A 145 12.12 -13.28 -6.20
CA THR A 145 10.93 -13.77 -6.91
C THR A 145 9.64 -13.58 -6.12
N ASP A 146 9.71 -13.26 -4.83
CA ASP A 146 8.55 -13.12 -3.92
C ASP A 146 7.79 -11.80 -4.11
N LYS A 147 7.85 -11.22 -5.31
CA LYS A 147 7.20 -9.96 -5.67
C LYS A 147 5.70 -9.99 -5.43
N ALA A 148 5.01 -11.05 -5.85
CA ALA A 148 3.56 -11.17 -5.64
C ALA A 148 3.22 -11.21 -4.15
N LEU A 149 4.01 -11.93 -3.35
CA LEU A 149 3.86 -12.01 -1.91
C LEU A 149 4.08 -10.64 -1.23
N PHE A 150 5.12 -9.90 -1.62
CA PHE A 150 5.37 -8.55 -1.12
C PHE A 150 4.22 -7.60 -1.46
N LEU A 151 3.75 -7.59 -2.71
CA LEU A 151 2.67 -6.72 -3.18
C LEU A 151 1.36 -6.99 -2.45
N TRP A 152 1.06 -8.24 -2.13
CA TRP A 152 -0.07 -8.55 -1.28
C TRP A 152 0.13 -8.06 0.15
N ALA A 153 1.30 -8.35 0.74
CA ALA A 153 1.55 -8.08 2.15
C ALA A 153 1.48 -6.59 2.49
N ILE A 154 1.86 -5.69 1.56
CA ILE A 154 1.74 -4.24 1.77
C ILE A 154 0.29 -3.75 1.81
N ASP A 155 -0.66 -4.52 1.27
CA ASP A 155 -2.10 -4.21 1.29
C ASP A 155 -2.81 -4.79 2.52
N GLN A 156 -2.11 -5.55 3.35
CA GLN A 156 -2.69 -6.18 4.54
C GLN A 156 -2.47 -5.33 5.79
N PRO A 157 -3.51 -4.77 6.43
CA PRO A 157 -3.35 -3.96 7.63
C PRO A 157 -2.59 -4.68 8.75
N LYS A 158 -1.78 -3.94 9.50
CA LYS A 158 -1.00 -4.46 10.65
C LYS A 158 -0.11 -5.66 10.28
N THR A 159 0.47 -5.64 9.08
CA THR A 159 1.43 -6.65 8.63
C THR A 159 2.86 -6.19 8.84
N THR A 160 3.72 -7.05 9.36
CA THR A 160 5.17 -6.87 9.45
C THR A 160 5.83 -7.69 8.35
N ILE A 161 6.39 -6.99 7.36
CA ILE A 161 7.11 -7.56 6.22
C ILE A 161 8.60 -7.47 6.52
N ARG A 162 9.29 -8.60 6.61
CA ARG A 162 10.73 -8.70 6.78
C ARG A 162 11.39 -9.12 5.49
N LEU A 163 12.30 -8.29 4.96
CA LEU A 163 13.05 -8.58 3.75
C LEU A 163 14.45 -9.10 4.15
N ARG A 164 14.85 -10.24 3.57
CA ARG A 164 16.23 -10.75 3.72
C ARG A 164 17.23 -9.90 2.96
N ASP A 165 18.46 -9.82 3.46
CA ASP A 165 19.49 -8.91 2.95
C ASP A 165 19.85 -9.10 1.46
N ASN A 166 19.71 -10.32 0.95
CA ASN A 166 19.98 -10.67 -0.44
C ASN A 166 18.81 -10.39 -1.40
N VAL A 167 17.66 -9.93 -0.90
CA VAL A 167 16.48 -9.62 -1.73
C VAL A 167 16.75 -8.37 -2.57
N ASN A 168 16.54 -8.52 -3.88
CA ASN A 168 16.54 -7.44 -4.87
C ASN A 168 15.18 -7.44 -5.57
N LEU A 169 14.21 -6.75 -4.99
CA LEU A 169 12.82 -6.79 -5.41
C LEU A 169 12.54 -5.77 -6.53
N ASP A 170 12.19 -6.27 -7.71
CA ASP A 170 11.89 -5.45 -8.88
C ASP A 170 10.40 -5.04 -8.93
N LEU A 171 10.12 -3.76 -8.70
CA LEU A 171 8.79 -3.17 -8.80
C LEU A 171 8.61 -2.34 -10.08
N SER A 172 9.37 -2.64 -11.14
CA SER A 172 9.18 -2.05 -12.47
C SER A 172 7.74 -2.25 -12.97
N TYR A 173 7.23 -1.24 -13.67
CA TYR A 173 5.86 -1.16 -14.20
C TYR A 173 4.76 -1.12 -13.13
N ARG A 174 5.12 -0.94 -11.84
CA ARG A 174 4.15 -0.66 -10.77
C ARG A 174 4.13 0.84 -10.51
N ASP A 175 2.94 1.36 -10.20
CA ASP A 175 2.70 2.74 -9.80
C ASP A 175 1.63 2.73 -8.71
N GLN A 176 1.71 3.68 -7.80
CA GLN A 176 0.75 3.91 -6.73
C GLN A 176 0.45 2.68 -5.85
N LEU A 177 1.50 2.01 -5.36
CA LEU A 177 1.36 0.89 -4.44
C LEU A 177 0.90 1.40 -3.07
N TYR A 178 -0.36 1.16 -2.74
CA TYR A 178 -0.93 1.54 -1.45
C TYR A 178 -0.36 0.66 -0.34
N ILE A 179 0.11 1.31 0.71
CA ILE A 179 0.54 0.65 1.94
C ILE A 179 -0.58 0.81 2.97
N ALA A 180 -1.13 -0.32 3.40
CA ALA A 180 -2.22 -0.37 4.36
C ALA A 180 -1.78 0.13 5.75
N GLU A 181 -2.76 0.55 6.56
CA GLU A 181 -2.49 1.07 7.88
C GLU A 181 -1.72 0.09 8.76
N GLY A 182 -0.82 0.66 9.55
CA GLY A 182 0.02 -0.05 10.47
C GLY A 182 1.10 -0.88 9.79
N VAL A 183 1.18 -1.07 8.47
CA VAL A 183 2.18 -1.96 7.83
C VAL A 183 3.61 -1.55 8.14
N HIS A 184 4.46 -2.53 8.46
CA HIS A 184 5.89 -2.34 8.68
C HIS A 184 6.67 -3.06 7.56
N ILE A 185 7.49 -2.34 6.82
CA ILE A 185 8.44 -2.86 5.83
C ILE A 185 9.84 -2.75 6.44
N LEU A 186 10.43 -3.89 6.80
CA LEU A 186 11.65 -3.97 7.58
C LEU A 186 12.73 -4.75 6.83
N GLY A 187 13.88 -4.11 6.60
CA GLY A 187 15.12 -4.78 6.22
C GLY A 187 16.17 -4.66 7.33
N ASN A 188 17.39 -5.10 7.04
CA ASN A 188 18.49 -5.11 8.00
C ASN A 188 19.71 -4.29 7.51
N ARG A 189 19.45 -3.21 6.74
CA ARG A 189 20.49 -2.24 6.36
C ARG A 189 21.18 -1.65 7.61
N GLY A 190 22.50 -1.53 7.52
CA GLY A 190 23.36 -0.89 8.50
C GLY A 190 24.58 -0.27 7.83
N SER A 191 25.60 0.12 8.62
CA SER A 191 26.83 0.73 8.10
C SER A 191 27.68 -0.21 7.25
N THR A 192 27.67 -1.51 7.57
CA THR A 192 28.43 -2.55 6.86
C THR A 192 27.55 -3.53 6.08
N ASN A 193 26.24 -3.43 6.25
CA ASN A 193 25.27 -4.28 5.57
C ASN A 193 24.41 -3.39 4.66
N PRO A 194 24.48 -3.53 3.33
CA PRO A 194 23.65 -2.74 2.43
C PRO A 194 22.16 -3.03 2.63
N GLY A 195 21.80 -4.23 3.11
CA GLY A 195 20.42 -4.66 3.28
C GLY A 195 19.68 -4.89 1.95
N PRO A 196 18.39 -5.25 2.03
CA PRO A 196 17.56 -5.55 0.87
C PRO A 196 17.37 -4.32 -0.01
N ARG A 197 17.30 -4.54 -1.33
CA ARG A 197 17.00 -3.49 -2.32
C ARG A 197 15.60 -3.70 -2.87
N ILE A 198 14.80 -2.64 -2.86
CA ILE A 198 13.56 -2.52 -3.61
C ILE A 198 13.80 -1.48 -4.69
N TYR A 199 13.60 -1.84 -5.95
CA TYR A 199 13.94 -0.97 -7.07
C TYR A 199 12.87 -0.92 -8.15
N THR A 200 12.94 0.08 -9.01
CA THR A 200 12.17 0.16 -10.25
C THR A 200 13.07 0.65 -11.37
N THR A 201 12.86 0.12 -12.58
CA THR A 201 13.52 0.61 -13.82
C THR A 201 12.58 1.48 -14.65
N THR A 202 11.34 1.65 -14.18
CA THR A 202 10.32 2.52 -14.78
C THR A 202 10.16 3.80 -13.97
N LYS A 203 9.43 4.78 -14.50
CA LYS A 203 9.22 6.09 -13.86
C LYS A 203 7.78 6.21 -13.30
N PRO A 204 7.44 5.59 -12.15
CA PRO A 204 6.10 5.70 -11.57
C PRO A 204 5.80 7.14 -11.15
N LYS A 205 4.54 7.55 -11.07
CA LYS A 205 4.21 8.85 -10.47
C LYS A 205 4.57 8.86 -9.00
N ARG A 206 4.21 7.79 -8.28
CA ARG A 206 4.51 7.54 -6.87
C ARG A 206 4.67 6.04 -6.68
N LEU A 207 5.83 5.53 -6.30
CA LEU A 207 5.98 4.09 -6.10
C LEU A 207 5.14 3.62 -4.90
N PHE A 208 5.43 4.14 -3.71
CA PHE A 208 4.67 3.85 -2.50
C PHE A 208 3.74 4.99 -2.11
N MET A 209 2.52 4.63 -1.73
CA MET A 209 1.50 5.56 -1.28
C MET A 209 0.98 5.17 0.10
N ILE A 210 1.23 6.03 1.08
CA ILE A 210 0.75 5.91 2.45
C ILE A 210 -0.38 6.92 2.63
N GLY A 211 -1.61 6.42 2.73
CA GLY A 211 -2.80 7.24 2.89
C GLY A 211 -3.53 7.60 1.57
N ARG A 212 -4.01 8.86 1.46
CA ARG A 212 -4.87 9.39 0.37
C ARG A 212 -6.30 8.86 0.35
N TYR A 213 -6.49 7.61 -0.04
CA TYR A 213 -7.82 7.00 -0.12
C TYR A 213 -8.11 6.09 1.07
N LEU A 214 -7.06 5.52 1.65
CA LEU A 214 -7.11 4.66 2.82
C LEU A 214 -6.39 5.34 4.00
N SER A 215 -6.56 4.81 5.21
CA SER A 215 -5.72 5.20 6.35
C SER A 215 -4.31 4.67 6.12
N GLY A 216 -3.29 5.49 6.35
CA GLY A 216 -1.88 5.10 6.33
C GLY A 216 -1.23 5.25 7.70
N ASP A 217 -2.04 5.36 8.77
CA ASP A 217 -1.54 5.63 10.11
C ASP A 217 -0.69 4.45 10.63
N GLY A 218 0.40 4.74 11.34
CA GLY A 218 1.25 3.71 11.96
C GLY A 218 2.16 2.94 11.00
N VAL A 219 2.32 3.39 9.74
CA VAL A 219 3.22 2.73 8.79
C VAL A 219 4.69 2.95 9.16
N ARG A 220 5.52 1.91 9.02
CA ARG A 220 6.98 1.99 9.22
C ARG A 220 7.72 1.42 8.02
N ILE A 221 8.69 2.16 7.49
CA ILE A 221 9.59 1.69 6.44
C ILE A 221 11.02 1.88 6.95
N SER A 222 11.75 0.78 7.15
CA SER A 222 13.08 0.85 7.73
C SER A 222 14.04 -0.22 7.22
N GLY A 223 15.33 0.15 7.15
CA GLY A 223 16.41 -0.79 6.90
C GLY A 223 16.47 -1.31 5.47
N ILE A 224 15.92 -0.59 4.49
CA ILE A 224 15.93 -0.98 3.08
C ILE A 224 16.73 0.00 2.20
N ARG A 225 17.08 -0.42 1.00
CA ARG A 225 17.53 0.45 -0.09
C ARG A 225 16.40 0.63 -1.09
N LEU A 226 15.95 1.86 -1.29
CA LEU A 226 14.88 2.23 -2.21
C LEU A 226 15.44 2.98 -3.42
N ASP A 227 15.47 2.28 -4.55
CA ASP A 227 16.15 2.71 -5.77
C ASP A 227 15.16 3.08 -6.87
N GLY A 228 15.14 4.36 -7.26
CA GLY A 228 14.30 4.88 -8.34
C GLY A 228 14.84 4.64 -9.76
N GLY A 229 16.05 4.06 -9.90
CA GLY A 229 16.66 3.67 -11.17
C GLY A 229 17.23 4.84 -12.00
N GLU A 230 17.05 6.10 -11.58
CA GLU A 230 17.43 7.28 -12.34
C GLU A 230 18.53 8.09 -11.63
N THR A 231 19.80 7.77 -11.91
CA THR A 231 20.96 8.49 -11.35
C THR A 231 21.56 9.52 -12.33
N ALA A 232 21.10 9.56 -13.58
CA ALA A 232 21.55 10.53 -14.56
C ALA A 232 20.82 11.88 -14.38
N ILE A 233 21.10 12.86 -15.23
CA ILE A 233 20.34 14.12 -15.25
C ILE A 233 19.06 13.86 -16.05
N ALA A 234 17.88 14.02 -15.45
CA ALA A 234 16.61 13.83 -16.15
C ALA A 234 16.32 15.01 -17.09
N ASP A 235 15.82 14.70 -18.28
CA ASP A 235 15.43 15.69 -19.28
C ASP A 235 14.23 16.51 -18.80
N ASN A 236 14.07 17.76 -19.22
CA ASN A 236 12.94 18.62 -18.80
C ASN A 236 11.54 17.99 -19.03
N GLY A 237 11.40 17.11 -20.02
CA GLY A 237 10.17 16.42 -20.38
C GLY A 237 9.78 15.23 -19.49
N ASP A 238 10.75 14.59 -18.81
CA ASP A 238 10.47 13.35 -18.05
C ASP A 238 9.41 13.54 -16.93
N PRO A 239 8.76 12.46 -16.48
CA PRO A 239 8.05 12.47 -15.21
C PRO A 239 8.98 12.86 -14.04
N ALA A 240 8.36 13.27 -12.94
CA ALA A 240 9.04 13.54 -11.66
C ALA A 240 8.61 12.46 -10.65
N PRO A 241 9.16 11.23 -10.75
CA PRO A 241 8.77 10.11 -9.91
C PRO A 241 9.07 10.37 -8.44
N ILE A 242 8.16 9.91 -7.57
CA ILE A 242 8.30 9.99 -6.12
C ILE A 242 8.45 8.58 -5.55
N GLY A 243 9.42 8.39 -4.65
CA GLY A 243 9.64 7.10 -3.99
C GLY A 243 8.53 6.76 -3.00
N ILE A 244 8.43 7.54 -1.93
CA ILE A 244 7.43 7.35 -0.87
C ILE A 244 6.59 8.62 -0.77
N ALA A 245 5.26 8.51 -0.94
CA ALA A 245 4.34 9.61 -0.74
C ALA A 245 3.44 9.35 0.48
N VAL A 246 3.52 10.24 1.48
CA VAL A 246 2.72 10.21 2.70
C VAL A 246 1.64 11.29 2.62
N HIS A 247 0.38 10.89 2.74
CA HIS A 247 -0.74 11.81 2.65
C HIS A 247 -1.67 11.70 3.87
N ALA A 248 -1.81 12.79 4.63
CA ALA A 248 -2.63 12.92 5.85
C ALA A 248 -2.65 11.64 6.72
N SER A 249 -1.46 11.16 7.07
CA SER A 249 -1.27 9.93 7.85
C SER A 249 -0.30 10.21 9.00
N VAL A 250 -0.62 9.71 10.19
CA VAL A 250 0.14 9.99 11.43
C VAL A 250 0.84 8.73 11.94
N ASN A 251 1.82 8.91 12.83
CA ASN A 251 2.68 7.84 13.33
C ASN A 251 3.40 7.09 12.20
N VAL A 252 3.76 7.80 11.13
CA VAL A 252 4.51 7.22 10.00
C VAL A 252 6.00 7.40 10.26
N ALA A 253 6.78 6.32 10.15
CA ALA A 253 8.23 6.36 10.32
C ALA A 253 8.95 5.85 9.06
N ILE A 254 9.82 6.69 8.49
CA ILE A 254 10.70 6.36 7.37
C ILE A 254 12.13 6.55 7.87
N GLU A 255 12.81 5.46 8.22
CA GLU A 255 14.08 5.55 8.94
C GLU A 255 15.12 4.49 8.59
N ASN A 256 16.41 4.79 8.73
CA ASN A 256 17.51 3.85 8.46
C ASN A 256 17.49 3.28 7.02
N ASN A 257 16.96 4.03 6.05
CA ASN A 257 16.92 3.62 4.65
C ASN A 257 18.05 4.25 3.83
N GLU A 258 18.38 3.65 2.70
CA GLU A 258 19.03 4.32 1.58
C GLU A 258 17.96 4.70 0.56
N ILE A 259 17.88 5.96 0.13
CA ILE A 259 16.84 6.41 -0.81
C ILE A 259 17.49 7.23 -1.92
N TYR A 260 17.49 6.71 -3.13
CA TYR A 260 18.24 7.29 -4.24
C TYR A 260 17.63 7.04 -5.61
N GLY A 261 18.09 7.80 -6.60
CA GLY A 261 17.71 7.62 -7.99
C GLY A 261 16.29 8.11 -8.32
N TRP A 262 15.72 9.02 -7.52
CA TRP A 262 14.39 9.58 -7.76
C TRP A 262 14.48 10.94 -8.43
N ALA A 263 13.95 11.06 -9.65
CA ALA A 263 14.00 12.34 -10.36
C ALA A 263 13.02 13.40 -9.84
N GLY A 264 11.98 13.02 -9.07
CA GLY A 264 11.10 13.95 -8.36
C GLY A 264 11.52 14.16 -6.91
N ALA A 265 11.15 13.22 -6.03
CA ALA A 265 11.55 13.23 -4.63
C ALA A 265 11.70 11.79 -4.11
N GLY A 266 12.62 11.57 -3.18
CA GLY A 266 12.68 10.30 -2.46
C GLY A 266 11.47 10.13 -1.53
N VAL A 267 11.10 11.21 -0.83
CA VAL A 267 9.96 11.25 0.10
C VAL A 267 9.15 12.53 -0.10
N GLU A 268 7.83 12.40 -0.31
CA GLU A 268 6.84 13.47 -0.29
C GLU A 268 5.96 13.32 0.95
N VAL A 269 5.77 14.41 1.71
CA VAL A 269 4.81 14.48 2.81
C VAL A 269 3.82 15.61 2.54
N SER A 270 2.52 15.31 2.55
CA SER A 270 1.47 16.31 2.34
C SER A 270 0.26 16.04 3.23
N ASP A 271 -0.35 17.10 3.73
CA ASP A 271 -1.56 17.00 4.55
C ASP A 271 -2.86 17.26 3.77
N GLN A 272 -2.76 17.71 2.52
CA GLN A 272 -3.94 18.15 1.78
C GLN A 272 -4.57 17.02 0.98
N ILE A 273 -5.47 16.29 1.63
CA ILE A 273 -6.47 15.46 0.95
C ILE A 273 -7.85 16.03 1.27
N GLU A 274 -8.70 16.14 0.25
CA GLU A 274 -10.09 16.54 0.41
C GLU A 274 -10.80 15.66 1.45
N GLY A 275 -11.36 16.29 2.49
CA GLY A 275 -12.05 15.59 3.57
C GLY A 275 -11.16 14.97 4.67
N ARG A 276 -9.82 15.09 4.60
CA ARG A 276 -8.89 14.56 5.63
C ARG A 276 -7.77 15.52 6.03
N ALA A 277 -7.88 16.80 5.68
CA ALA A 277 -6.90 17.81 6.02
C ALA A 277 -6.77 18.03 7.54
N ASN A 278 -5.61 18.55 7.96
CA ASN A 278 -5.22 18.90 9.33
C ASN A 278 -4.82 17.71 10.22
N LYS A 279 -4.40 16.57 9.66
CA LYS A 279 -3.80 15.48 10.45
C LYS A 279 -2.32 15.76 10.77
N LEU A 280 -1.63 16.46 9.88
CA LEU A 280 -0.24 16.90 10.02
C LEU A 280 -0.22 18.40 10.28
N ASN A 281 -0.33 18.76 11.56
CA ASN A 281 -0.37 20.16 12.02
C ASN A 281 0.66 20.38 13.14
N LEU A 282 0.77 21.62 13.62
CA LEU A 282 1.73 21.98 14.68
C LEU A 282 1.47 21.28 16.03
N ASP A 283 0.26 20.76 16.25
CA ASP A 283 -0.09 19.99 17.45
C ASP A 283 0.38 18.53 17.35
N ASN A 284 0.75 18.06 16.16
CA ASN A 284 1.32 16.75 15.91
C ASN A 284 2.60 16.81 15.06
N PRO A 285 3.67 17.44 15.57
CA PRO A 285 4.91 17.62 14.82
C PRO A 285 5.64 16.29 14.54
N SER A 286 5.33 15.24 15.30
CA SER A 286 5.84 13.88 15.13
C SER A 286 4.91 12.98 14.29
N GLY A 287 3.95 13.55 13.55
CA GLY A 287 3.01 12.79 12.74
C GLY A 287 3.73 11.97 11.65
N VAL A 288 4.81 12.50 11.08
CA VAL A 288 5.69 11.78 10.15
C VAL A 288 7.14 12.01 10.55
N LEU A 289 7.89 10.92 10.76
CA LEU A 289 9.31 10.95 11.07
C LEU A 289 10.11 10.48 9.87
N VAL A 290 10.98 11.34 9.34
CA VAL A 290 11.97 11.00 8.30
C VAL A 290 13.36 11.23 8.89
N ARG A 291 14.02 10.16 9.35
CA ARG A 291 15.28 10.27 10.12
C ARG A 291 16.27 9.16 9.80
N ASP A 292 17.55 9.38 10.06
CA ASP A 292 18.60 8.35 9.94
C ASP A 292 18.68 7.69 8.54
N ASN A 293 18.20 8.39 7.50
CA ASN A 293 18.24 7.89 6.12
C ASN A 293 19.50 8.42 5.40
N PHE A 294 20.07 7.60 4.51
CA PHE A 294 21.07 8.04 3.55
C PHE A 294 20.37 8.39 2.23
N ILE A 295 20.10 9.67 2.02
CA ILE A 295 19.34 10.18 0.87
C ILE A 295 20.30 10.87 -0.09
N HIS A 296 20.48 10.32 -1.29
CA HIS A 296 21.45 10.83 -2.26
C HIS A 296 20.98 10.59 -3.70
N HIS A 297 21.60 11.27 -4.66
CA HIS A 297 21.34 11.06 -6.09
C HIS A 297 19.84 11.14 -6.47
N ASN A 298 19.07 11.95 -5.72
CA ASN A 298 17.72 12.35 -6.08
C ASN A 298 17.80 13.71 -6.76
N GLN A 299 17.01 13.93 -7.80
CA GLN A 299 17.08 15.15 -8.58
C GLN A 299 16.06 16.18 -8.09
N HIS A 300 16.34 17.45 -8.32
CA HIS A 300 15.46 18.57 -7.97
C HIS A 300 14.52 18.95 -9.13
N LYS A 301 14.06 17.95 -9.90
CA LYS A 301 13.28 18.25 -11.09
C LYS A 301 11.93 18.83 -10.71
N ARG A 302 11.44 19.81 -11.48
CA ARG A 302 10.19 20.55 -11.22
C ARG A 302 10.12 21.22 -9.84
N LYS A 303 11.28 21.47 -9.22
CA LYS A 303 11.40 22.11 -7.90
C LYS A 303 10.79 21.28 -6.75
N PHE A 304 10.65 19.97 -6.93
CA PHE A 304 10.47 19.05 -5.80
C PHE A 304 11.81 19.00 -5.07
N GLY A 305 11.82 19.32 -3.77
CA GLY A 305 13.03 19.48 -2.94
C GLY A 305 14.03 18.32 -3.07
N TYR A 306 15.31 18.56 -2.70
CA TYR A 306 16.35 17.53 -2.74
C TYR A 306 16.01 16.38 -1.77
N GLY A 307 15.49 15.27 -2.32
CA GLY A 307 15.23 14.04 -1.57
C GLY A 307 13.94 14.06 -0.74
N VAL A 308 13.71 15.08 0.10
CA VAL A 308 12.50 15.20 0.93
C VAL A 308 11.75 16.49 0.60
N VAL A 309 10.45 16.37 0.31
CA VAL A 309 9.57 17.52 0.08
C VAL A 309 8.40 17.49 1.06
N VAL A 310 8.20 18.60 1.76
CA VAL A 310 7.03 18.82 2.62
C VAL A 310 6.11 19.79 1.89
N GLY A 311 5.03 19.26 1.35
CA GLY A 311 4.02 20.05 0.67
C GLY A 311 3.02 20.62 1.66
N THR A 312 3.10 21.92 1.93
CA THR A 312 1.85 22.67 2.12
C THR A 312 1.26 22.78 0.74
N THR A 313 0.35 21.89 0.36
CA THR A 313 -0.50 22.25 -0.77
C THR A 313 -1.18 23.54 -0.29
N ARG A 314 -0.79 24.66 -0.89
CA ARG A 314 -1.64 25.84 -0.83
C ARG A 314 -2.92 25.31 -1.41
N THR A 315 -4.02 25.37 -0.66
CA THR A 315 -5.33 25.54 -1.26
C THR A 315 -5.06 26.43 -2.46
N GLN A 316 -5.27 25.94 -3.69
CA GLN A 316 -5.50 26.84 -4.78
C GLN A 316 -6.73 27.61 -4.31
N ARG A 317 -6.50 28.66 -3.52
CA ARG A 317 -7.37 29.79 -3.37
C ARG A 317 -7.39 30.20 -4.81
N SER A 318 -8.39 29.69 -5.52
CA SER A 318 -8.80 30.21 -6.81
C SER A 318 -8.68 31.69 -6.59
N SER A 319 -7.64 32.29 -7.17
CA SER A 319 -7.71 33.68 -7.54
C SER A 319 -8.82 33.68 -8.56
N ARG A 320 -10.05 33.58 -8.06
CA ARG A 320 -11.22 34.19 -8.63
C ARG A 320 -10.81 35.63 -8.57
N THR A 321 -10.07 36.02 -9.60
CA THR A 321 -9.96 37.36 -10.09
C THR A 321 -11.36 37.88 -9.90
N SER A 322 -11.52 38.77 -8.92
CA SER A 322 -12.67 39.64 -8.89
C SER A 322 -12.66 40.22 -10.29
N SER A 323 -13.51 39.69 -11.17
CA SER A 323 -13.91 40.39 -12.36
C SER A 323 -14.44 41.69 -11.79
N THR A 324 -13.62 42.72 -11.88
CA THR A 324 -14.08 44.08 -11.85
C THR A 324 -15.12 44.10 -12.94
N THR A 325 -16.38 43.90 -12.56
CA THR A 325 -17.51 44.22 -13.40
C THR A 325 -17.32 45.70 -13.66
N THR A 326 -16.77 45.99 -14.84
CA THR A 326 -16.78 47.32 -15.43
C THR A 326 -18.24 47.74 -15.38
N GLY A 327 -18.58 48.55 -14.38
CA GLY A 327 -19.87 49.17 -14.28
C GLY A 327 -20.07 49.96 -15.56
N THR A 328 -20.92 49.44 -16.43
CA THR A 328 -21.59 50.24 -17.45
C THR A 328 -22.23 51.40 -16.69
N ARG A 329 -21.62 52.58 -16.84
CA ARG A 329 -22.18 53.85 -16.42
C ARG A 329 -23.59 53.95 -16.99
N SER A 330 -24.58 53.78 -16.13
CA SER A 330 -25.92 54.28 -16.38
C SER A 330 -25.83 55.83 -16.49
N PRO A 331 -26.46 56.46 -17.48
CA PRO A 331 -26.40 57.90 -17.64
C PRO A 331 -26.97 58.61 -16.41
N ARG A 332 -26.23 59.60 -15.91
CA ARG A 332 -26.67 60.52 -14.87
C ARG A 332 -27.96 61.19 -15.32
N THR A 333 -29.08 60.84 -14.69
CA THR A 333 -30.28 61.67 -14.70
C THR A 333 -29.95 62.96 -13.95
N ALA A 334 -30.05 64.10 -14.65
CA ALA A 334 -29.84 65.41 -14.08
C ALA A 334 -30.92 65.71 -13.02
N CYS A 335 -30.49 66.13 -11.83
CA CYS A 335 -31.39 66.72 -10.84
C CYS A 335 -31.81 68.13 -11.30
N PRO A 336 -33.10 68.49 -11.27
CA PRO A 336 -33.52 69.87 -11.40
C PRO A 336 -33.22 70.68 -10.12
N ALA A 337 -33.01 71.99 -10.34
CA ALA A 337 -32.66 73.01 -9.35
C ALA A 337 -33.79 73.26 -8.30
N PRO A 338 -33.49 73.95 -7.18
CA PRO A 338 -34.27 73.88 -5.96
C PRO A 338 -35.49 74.81 -5.99
N GLY A 339 -36.63 74.29 -5.50
CA GLY A 339 -37.84 75.07 -5.29
C GLY A 339 -38.77 74.37 -4.29
N THR A 340 -38.89 74.98 -3.11
CA THR A 340 -40.00 74.89 -2.14
C THR A 340 -40.32 73.55 -1.45
N SER A 341 -39.99 73.53 -0.14
CA SER A 341 -40.88 73.21 0.99
C SER A 341 -41.63 71.86 1.00
N ARG A 342 -41.15 70.89 1.78
CA ARG A 342 -41.76 70.44 3.06
C ARG A 342 -41.20 69.09 3.54
N THR A 343 -41.09 69.01 4.87
CA THR A 343 -41.11 67.85 5.77
C THR A 343 -39.97 66.83 5.77
N ALA A 344 -39.32 66.82 6.93
CA ALA A 344 -38.29 65.92 7.41
C ALA A 344 -38.75 64.46 7.53
N THR A 345 -37.82 63.52 7.33
CA THR A 345 -37.75 62.24 8.07
C THR A 345 -36.32 61.70 8.04
N SER A 346 -35.67 61.77 9.21
CA SER A 346 -34.77 60.78 9.82
C SER A 346 -34.06 59.73 8.94
N CYS A 347 -32.73 59.79 8.91
CA CYS A 347 -31.86 58.60 8.90
C CYS A 347 -30.72 58.80 9.91
N CYS A 348 -30.78 58.06 11.01
CA CYS A 348 -29.76 57.97 12.05
C CYS A 348 -28.52 57.22 11.54
N ASN A 349 -27.33 57.80 11.78
CA ASN A 349 -26.08 57.05 11.86
C ASN A 349 -25.93 56.53 13.30
N THR A 350 -25.64 55.25 13.46
CA THR A 350 -25.18 54.66 14.72
C THR A 350 -23.80 54.06 14.52
N GLU A 351 -22.81 54.68 15.16
CA GLU A 351 -21.47 54.13 15.38
C GLU A 351 -21.59 52.96 16.37
N ALA A 352 -21.00 51.81 16.01
CA ALA A 352 -20.89 50.66 16.88
C ALA A 352 -19.48 50.55 17.45
N SER A 353 -19.42 50.63 18.77
CA SER A 353 -18.29 50.49 19.66
C SER A 353 -17.73 49.06 19.73
N THR A 354 -16.42 48.96 19.94
CA THR A 354 -15.65 47.73 20.14
C THR A 354 -15.70 47.28 21.60
N PRO A 355 -15.74 45.96 21.89
CA PRO A 355 -15.31 45.47 23.20
C PRO A 355 -14.34 44.27 23.14
N GLY A 356 -13.34 44.32 24.01
CA GLY A 356 -13.02 43.20 24.90
C GLY A 356 -11.89 42.24 24.48
N ARG A 357 -10.71 42.46 25.05
CA ARG A 357 -9.57 41.53 25.12
C ARG A 357 -9.68 40.67 26.40
N PRO A 358 -9.50 39.34 26.37
CA PRO A 358 -9.27 38.56 27.58
C PRO A 358 -7.78 38.23 27.79
N THR A 359 -7.32 38.42 29.02
CA THR A 359 -6.03 37.99 29.57
C THR A 359 -6.10 36.53 30.01
N HIS A 360 -5.16 35.70 29.56
CA HIS A 360 -4.97 34.33 30.06
C HIS A 360 -4.08 34.35 31.31
N THR A 361 -4.63 33.88 32.43
CA THR A 361 -3.90 33.46 33.62
C THR A 361 -3.56 31.97 33.52
N SER A 362 -2.29 31.63 33.73
CA SER A 362 -1.78 30.26 33.80
C SER A 362 -1.93 29.71 35.21
N SER A 363 -2.70 28.64 35.39
CA SER A 363 -2.68 27.82 36.61
C SER A 363 -2.04 26.47 36.30
N THR A 364 -0.93 26.20 36.98
CA THR A 364 -0.23 24.91 37.04
C THR A 364 -0.90 24.04 38.10
N CYS A 365 -1.43 22.88 37.69
CA CYS A 365 -1.85 21.82 38.60
C CYS A 365 -0.85 20.66 38.51
N THR A 366 -0.11 20.44 39.59
CA THR A 366 0.79 19.31 39.80
C THR A 366 -0.03 18.08 40.22
N ALA A 367 0.05 16.98 39.46
CA ALA A 367 -0.53 15.70 39.85
C ALA A 367 0.47 14.85 40.66
N PRO A 368 0.02 14.07 41.65
CA PRO A 368 0.90 13.20 42.44
C PRO A 368 1.19 11.87 41.74
N ASN A 369 2.43 11.41 41.91
CA ASN A 369 2.96 10.10 41.51
C ASN A 369 2.16 8.93 42.12
N PRO A 370 1.76 7.92 41.35
CA PRO A 370 1.42 6.62 41.90
C PRO A 370 2.66 5.71 42.00
N ALA A 371 2.87 5.17 43.19
CA ALA A 371 3.89 4.18 43.50
C ALA A 371 3.71 2.91 42.67
N GLY A 372 4.81 2.41 42.07
CA GLY A 372 4.85 1.12 41.39
C GLY A 372 5.11 -0.04 42.37
N PRO A 373 4.59 -1.25 42.10
CA PRO A 373 4.93 -2.43 42.87
C PRO A 373 6.24 -3.08 42.38
N SER A 374 7.05 -3.46 43.35
CA SER A 374 8.31 -4.20 43.23
C SER A 374 8.13 -5.58 42.60
N THR A 375 8.90 -5.89 41.55
CA THR A 375 9.02 -7.23 40.98
C THR A 375 10.17 -8.00 41.62
N SER A 376 9.84 -9.16 42.20
CA SER A 376 10.77 -10.15 42.73
C SER A 376 11.49 -10.89 41.60
N THR A 377 12.81 -10.96 41.71
CA THR A 377 13.71 -11.67 40.79
C THR A 377 13.64 -13.18 41.04
N ALA A 378 13.20 -13.95 40.04
CA ALA A 378 13.30 -15.42 40.05
C ALA A 378 14.57 -15.84 39.31
N ALA A 379 15.40 -16.64 39.98
CA ALA A 379 16.67 -17.14 39.50
C ALA A 379 16.51 -18.13 38.33
N THR A 380 17.37 -17.99 37.32
CA THR A 380 17.54 -18.92 36.19
C THR A 380 18.56 -20.01 36.57
N PRO A 381 18.31 -21.31 36.30
CA PRO A 381 19.34 -22.33 36.45
C PRO A 381 20.27 -22.37 35.23
N ALA A 382 21.56 -22.54 35.51
CA ALA A 382 22.63 -22.66 34.53
C ALA A 382 22.47 -23.93 33.67
N SER A 383 22.55 -23.77 32.35
CA SER A 383 22.73 -24.86 31.40
C SER A 383 24.20 -24.99 31.02
N THR A 384 24.77 -26.16 31.28
CA THR A 384 26.11 -26.60 30.90
C THR A 384 26.19 -26.80 29.39
N SER A 385 27.05 -26.04 28.70
CA SER A 385 27.40 -26.27 27.30
C SER A 385 28.67 -27.11 27.20
N THR A 386 28.55 -28.32 26.66
CA THR A 386 29.68 -29.13 26.21
C THR A 386 30.05 -28.74 24.78
N SER A 387 31.22 -28.12 24.61
CA SER A 387 31.82 -27.80 23.32
C SER A 387 32.44 -29.04 22.69
N ALA A 388 31.93 -29.47 21.53
CA ALA A 388 32.60 -30.43 20.67
C ALA A 388 33.39 -29.66 19.59
N THR A 389 34.70 -29.83 19.61
CA THR A 389 35.65 -29.26 18.65
C THR A 389 35.73 -30.16 17.41
N THR A 390 35.40 -29.64 16.24
CA THR A 390 35.68 -30.29 14.94
C THR A 390 36.81 -29.54 14.23
N PRO A 391 37.84 -30.23 13.70
CA PRO A 391 38.93 -29.59 13.00
C PRO A 391 38.54 -29.23 11.56
N SER A 392 38.79 -27.97 11.20
CA SER A 392 38.68 -27.45 9.83
C SER A 392 40.00 -27.68 9.10
N THR A 393 39.95 -28.46 8.03
CA THR A 393 41.02 -28.54 7.01
C THR A 393 40.57 -27.77 5.78
N THR A 394 41.18 -26.60 5.56
CA THR A 394 41.11 -25.86 4.28
C THR A 394 42.47 -25.97 3.59
N PRO A 395 42.53 -26.39 2.31
CA PRO A 395 43.73 -26.22 1.50
C PRO A 395 43.81 -24.79 0.98
N ARG A 396 45.04 -24.29 0.98
CA ARG A 396 45.48 -22.99 0.50
C ARG A 396 45.71 -23.10 -1.01
N GLU A 397 44.89 -22.45 -1.82
CA GLU A 397 45.20 -22.21 -3.24
C GLU A 397 45.80 -20.82 -3.41
N THR A 398 47.04 -20.80 -3.86
CA THR A 398 47.71 -19.66 -4.48
C THR A 398 47.35 -19.65 -5.96
N TRP A 399 46.77 -18.54 -6.45
CA TRP A 399 47.17 -17.79 -7.65
C TRP A 399 46.58 -16.38 -7.55
#